data_AF-A0A379WN66-F1
#
_entry.id   AF-A0A379WN66-F1
#
_cell.length_a   1.000
_cell.length_b   1.000
_cell.length_c   1.000
_cell.angle_alpha   90.00
_cell.angle_beta   90.00
_cell.angle_gamma   90.00
#
_symmetry.space_group_name_H-M   'P 1'
#
loop_
_entity.id
_entity.type
_entity.pdbx_description
1 polymer ?
#
loop_
_entity_poly.entity_id
_entity_poly.type
_entity_poly.pdbx_seq_one_letter_code
_entity_poly.pdbx_strand_id
1 'polypeptide(L)' 'MWCNERTVARFFNEVNQAIAVDEAQLSRILDALFPPTEEVNWQKVAAAVALTRRISVISGGPAPVKPPPSRSCWRH' A
#
# COMPACT_ATOMS: atom_id res chain seq x y z
N MET A 1 -12.47 -20.37 -19.77
CA MET A 1 -11.19 -19.72 -19.39
C MET A 1 -11.12 -18.27 -19.91
N TRP A 2 -11.35 -18.01 -21.21
CA TRP A 2 -11.29 -16.64 -21.78
C TRP A 2 -12.38 -15.65 -21.28
N CYS A 3 -13.60 -16.12 -21.01
CA CYS A 3 -14.67 -15.28 -20.45
C CYS A 3 -14.33 -14.76 -19.05
N ASN A 4 -13.61 -15.56 -18.28
CA ASN A 4 -13.17 -15.26 -16.92
C ASN A 4 -12.17 -14.09 -16.98
N GLU A 5 -11.24 -14.15 -17.93
CA GLU A 5 -10.21 -13.13 -18.16
C GLU A 5 -10.83 -11.77 -18.57
N ARG A 6 -11.82 -11.78 -19.46
CA ARG A 6 -12.57 -10.57 -19.85
C ARG A 6 -13.36 -9.96 -18.70
N THR A 7 -13.89 -10.79 -17.78
CA THR A 7 -14.63 -10.32 -16.61
C THR A 7 -13.71 -9.60 -15.63
N VAL A 8 -12.52 -10.17 -15.39
CA VAL A 8 -11.49 -9.55 -14.55
C VAL A 8 -11.01 -8.24 -15.16
N ALA A 9 -10.73 -8.22 -16.48
CA ALA A 9 -10.31 -6.99 -17.17
C ALA A 9 -11.36 -5.87 -17.11
N ARG A 10 -12.65 -6.19 -17.27
CA ARG A 10 -13.73 -5.20 -17.13
C ARG A 10 -13.84 -4.66 -15.71
N PHE A 11 -13.77 -5.54 -14.71
CA PHE A 11 -13.85 -5.14 -13.31
C PHE A 11 -12.76 -4.14 -12.91
N PHE A 12 -11.51 -4.40 -13.32
CA PHE A 12 -10.40 -3.47 -13.07
C PHE A 12 -10.54 -2.14 -13.83
N ASN A 13 -11.26 -2.10 -14.95
CA ASN A 13 -11.36 -0.89 -15.76
C ASN A 13 -12.58 -0.03 -15.36
N GLU A 14 -13.73 -0.65 -15.07
CA GLU A 14 -14.97 0.04 -14.74
C GLU A 14 -15.01 0.52 -13.27
N VAL A 15 -14.39 -0.23 -12.36
CA VAL A 15 -14.46 0.06 -10.92
C VAL A 15 -13.28 0.91 -10.43
N ASN A 16 -12.17 0.93 -11.16
CA ASN A 16 -10.98 1.72 -10.84
C ASN A 16 -11.14 3.20 -11.20
N GLN A 17 -12.19 3.82 -10.67
CA GLN A 17 -12.37 5.26 -10.71
C GLN A 17 -11.50 5.89 -9.62
N ALA A 18 -10.82 6.98 -9.98
CA ALA A 18 -10.10 7.81 -9.01
C ALA A 18 -11.11 8.37 -8.00
N ILE A 19 -10.83 8.15 -6.72
CA ILE A 19 -11.63 8.73 -5.64
C ILE A 19 -11.14 10.16 -5.46
N ALA A 20 -12.06 11.13 -5.46
CA ALA A 20 -11.71 12.51 -5.13
C ALA A 20 -11.28 12.56 -3.65
N VAL A 21 -9.97 12.67 -3.43
CA VAL A 21 -9.36 12.78 -2.10
C VAL A 21 -8.63 14.12 -2.04
N ASP A 22 -8.72 14.80 -0.89
CA ASP A 22 -7.90 15.97 -0.62
C ASP A 22 -6.44 15.53 -0.51
N GLU A 23 -5.65 15.82 -1.54
CA GLU A 23 -4.23 15.48 -1.64
C GLU A 23 -3.41 16.07 -0.49
N ALA A 24 -3.75 17.27 -0.03
CA ALA A 24 -3.02 17.94 1.05
C ALA A 24 -3.28 17.27 2.40
N GLN A 25 -4.53 16.86 2.65
CA GLN A 25 -4.87 16.07 3.84
C GLN A 25 -4.25 14.67 3.78
N LEU A 26 -4.28 14.02 2.61
CA LEU A 26 -3.68 12.72 2.40
C LEU A 26 -2.16 12.74 2.64
N SER A 27 -1.45 13.73 2.09
CA SER A 27 -0.01 13.88 2.32
C SER A 27 0.29 14.00 3.81
N ARG A 28 -0.41 14.87 4.54
CA ARG A 28 -0.20 15.05 5.99
C ARG A 28 -0.38 13.77 6.78
N ILE A 29 -1.41 12.97 6.47
CA ILE A 29 -1.66 11.69 7.15
C ILE A 29 -0.54 10.70 6.81
N LEU A 30 -0.14 10.60 5.54
CA LEU A 30 0.95 9.73 5.11
C LEU A 30 2.29 10.14 5.70
N ASP A 31 2.57 11.44 5.81
CA ASP A 31 3.77 11.98 6.45
C ASP A 31 3.81 11.68 7.96
N ALA A 32 2.65 11.62 8.62
CA ALA A 32 2.56 11.23 10.03
C ALA A 32 2.73 9.72 10.25
N LEU A 33 2.30 8.88 9.29
CA LEU A 33 2.36 7.42 9.39
C LEU A 33 3.72 6.84 8.94
N PHE A 34 4.38 7.50 7.98
CA PHE A 34 5.65 7.07 7.42
C PHE A 34 6.72 8.11 7.75
N PRO A 35 7.64 7.82 8.70
CA PRO A 35 8.73 8.72 8.99
C PRO A 35 9.58 8.96 7.73
N PRO A 36 10.15 10.17 7.56
CA PRO A 36 10.97 10.49 6.40
C PRO A 36 12.19 9.57 6.34
N THR A 37 12.36 8.89 5.21
CA THR A 37 13.51 8.06 4.88
C THR A 37 14.31 8.74 3.76
N GLU A 38 15.63 8.53 3.73
CA GLU A 38 16.48 9.05 2.64
C GLU A 38 16.13 8.42 1.27
N GLU A 39 15.55 7.21 1.28
CA GLU A 39 15.07 6.51 0.09
C GLU A 39 13.56 6.62 -0.11
N VAL A 40 13.11 6.39 -1.34
CA VAL A 40 11.69 6.34 -1.71
C VAL A 40 10.99 5.25 -0.92
N ASN A 41 10.10 5.65 -0.01
CA ASN A 41 9.31 4.72 0.77
C ASN A 41 8.17 4.13 -0.10
N TRP A 42 8.43 2.98 -0.72
CA TRP A 42 7.44 2.27 -1.53
C TRP A 42 6.19 1.84 -0.74
N GLN A 43 6.27 1.71 0.59
CA GLN A 43 5.07 1.47 1.42
C GLN A 43 4.18 2.71 1.48
N LYS A 44 4.78 3.91 1.58
CA LYS A 44 4.05 5.18 1.50
C LYS A 44 3.37 5.36 0.14
N VAL A 45 4.07 5.01 -0.95
CA VAL A 45 3.53 5.01 -2.31
C VAL A 45 2.38 4.01 -2.43
N ALA A 46 2.55 2.77 -1.94
CA ALA A 46 1.52 1.75 -1.97
C ALA A 46 0.27 2.16 -1.17
N ALA A 47 0.45 2.78 0.00
CA ALA A 47 -0.64 3.31 0.82
C ALA A 47 -1.38 4.45 0.11
N ALA A 48 -0.67 5.40 -0.50
CA ALA A 48 -1.29 6.48 -1.27
C ALA A 48 -2.11 5.95 -2.46
N VAL A 49 -1.57 4.97 -3.18
CA VAL A 49 -2.26 4.32 -4.32
C VAL A 49 -3.51 3.56 -3.86
N ALA A 50 -3.45 2.91 -2.69
CA ALA A 50 -4.60 2.21 -2.12
C ALA A 50 -5.71 3.16 -1.63
N LEU A 51 -5.34 4.35 -1.15
CA LEU A 51 -6.30 5.34 -0.65
C LEU A 51 -6.96 6.15 -1.78
N THR A 52 -6.31 6.28 -2.93
CA THR A 52 -6.80 7.08 -4.07
C THR A 52 -7.56 6.26 -5.11
N ARG A 53 -7.55 4.92 -5.00
CA ARG A 53 -8.23 4.01 -5.93
C ARG A 53 -9.16 3.07 -5.19
N ARG A 54 -10.32 2.79 -5.80
CA ARG A 54 -11.27 1.79 -5.28
C ARG A 54 -10.71 0.37 -5.23
N ILE A 55 -9.77 0.06 -6.12
CA ILE A 55 -9.12 -1.25 -6.19
C ILE A 55 -7.63 -1.01 -6.44
N SER A 56 -6.78 -1.48 -5.53
CA SER A 56 -5.32 -1.44 -5.67
C SER A 56 -4.73 -2.81 -5.36
N VAL A 57 -3.86 -3.30 -6.24
CA VAL A 57 -3.04 -4.49 -5.97
C VAL A 57 -1.67 -4.00 -5.54
N ILE A 58 -1.26 -4.37 -4.32
CA ILE A 58 0.07 -4.11 -3.80
C ILE A 58 0.85 -5.41 -3.92
N SER A 59 1.72 -5.49 -4.92
CA SER A 59 2.67 -6.61 -5.05
C SER A 59 4.02 -6.18 -4.47
N GLY A 60 4.42 -6.81 -3.36
CA GLY A 60 5.75 -6.63 -2.78
C GLY A 60 6.30 -7.98 -2.34
N GLY A 61 7.55 -8.28 -2.70
CA GLY A 61 8.34 -9.26 -1.95
C GLY A 61 8.40 -8.84 -0.47
N PRO A 62 8.63 -9.78 0.46
CA PRO A 62 8.45 -9.56 1.89
C PRO A 62 9.09 -8.25 2.30
N ALA A 63 8.26 -7.25 2.62
CA ALA A 63 8.76 -6.02 3.17
C ALA A 63 9.53 -6.39 4.45
N PRO A 64 10.71 -5.80 4.69
CA PRO A 64 11.38 -5.97 5.97
C PRO A 64 10.54 -5.24 7.01
N VAL A 65 9.50 -5.92 7.52
CA VAL A 65 9.03 -5.62 8.86
C VAL A 65 10.24 -5.92 9.72
N LYS A 66 10.85 -4.89 10.31
CA LYS A 66 11.87 -5.12 11.33
C LYS A 66 11.17 -5.99 12.37
N PRO A 67 11.58 -7.25 12.59
CA PRO A 67 10.99 -8.03 13.66
C PRO A 67 11.19 -7.21 14.94
N PRO A 68 10.21 -7.21 15.87
CA PRO A 68 10.43 -6.62 17.18
C PRO A 68 11.78 -7.13 17.69
N PRO A 69 12.62 -6.28 18.32
CA PRO A 69 13.96 -6.69 18.73
C PRO A 69 13.81 -8.02 19.46
N SER A 70 14.48 -9.05 18.92
CA SER A 70 14.57 -10.37 19.51
C SER A 70 14.86 -10.17 20.99
N ARG A 71 13.87 -10.40 21.86
CA ARG A 71 14.12 -10.60 23.27
C ARG A 71 14.73 -11.99 23.39
N SER A 72 15.99 -12.10 22.98
CA SER A 72 16.83 -13.23 23.29
C SER A 72 17.07 -13.22 24.80
N CYS A 73 16.75 -14.35 25.43
CA CYS A 73 17.41 -14.84 26.63
C CYS A 73 17.58 -13.88 27.82
N TRP A 74 16.63 -13.93 28.74
CA TRP A 74 16.96 -14.14 30.15
C TRP A 74 16.36 -15.51 30.51
N ARG A 75 17.15 -16.58 30.46
CA ARG A 75 17.92 -17.11 31.60
C ARG A 75 16.99 -17.33 32.82
N HIS A 76 16.48 -18.54 32.96
CA HIS A 76 16.71 -19.36 34.15
C HIS A 76 16.59 -20.84 33.80
#